data_AF-A0A233VFC7-F1
#
_entry.id   AF-A0A233VFC7-F1
#
_cell.length_a   1.000
_cell.length_b   1.000
_cell.length_c   1.000
_cell.angle_alpha   90.00
_cell.angle_beta   90.00
_cell.angle_gamma   90.00
#
_symmetry.space_group_name_H-M   'P 1'
#
loop_
_entity.id
_entity.type
_entity.pdbx_description
1 polymer ?
#
loop_
_entity_poly.entity_id
_entity_poly.type
_entity_poly.pdbx_seq_one_letter_code
_entity_poly.pdbx_strand_id
1 'polypeptide(L)'
;MFLNLKKYNKNKKYRLFCFPHAGGNRLTFEKWITDINSDIEVIPISLDERNPNDSFRDIANCISNEIYECLDERKFLFYGHSMGAALAFLVAYLCQNKFNKTPEKLIIAGRQSPQDKHNEKFHSSMGFEALLETLRENGGTPEELLNSETFKNLLLPEIMNDYKLHETFEYNGEIVSCPIVAHCGETDAEANKFIMNRWEKVTSNKFTIRSFKGGHFFPYKYEGYLQEIEKEILLRSDIMNNILYWSPTFFWSIQNNNLHIGNFNYGSSFKDLFPEFYFLTQNGISQDELIEKTGHQGIPKYKAFIRDLVKKKVLIYSPLEIQKLVSIQNKIIDAKMYRDELNYNSDLLNKYKKEKLNRNPISEEIVFEEIDVPEVAFSSIIENRKTIRKYSMKNIPKNVFLEIISCLRKRNEDSNYYYASAGGLYPIDIYVYVKESRISEIAGGLYYYSPCENKLKRIKTGEVLNSESQFFLNKEIFNGSAFTIFFIFDSNVTAPKYGGMSYLYACIDTGLIVSLVSYIASTYNIGSCSIGDMDYEKIKKIFPMSDTMSFIHSMEFGYADEEDI
;
A
#
# COMPACT_ATOMS: atom_id res chain seq x y z
N MET A 1 5.50 -30.04 19.97
CA MET A 1 4.65 -29.48 18.89
C MET A 1 5.36 -28.29 18.30
N PHE A 2 5.63 -28.29 17.00
CA PHE A 2 6.42 -27.24 16.33
C PHE A 2 5.64 -25.92 16.20
N LEU A 3 4.30 -26.00 16.21
CA LEU A 3 3.38 -24.86 16.19
C LEU A 3 2.80 -24.56 17.57
N ASN A 4 2.76 -23.28 17.95
CA ASN A 4 2.04 -22.82 19.14
C ASN A 4 0.87 -21.91 18.75
N LEU A 5 -0.28 -22.53 18.48
CA LEU A 5 -1.50 -21.87 18.03
C LEU A 5 -2.29 -21.29 19.22
N LYS A 6 -1.82 -20.19 19.81
CA LYS A 6 -2.65 -19.41 20.76
C LYS A 6 -3.67 -18.56 19.99
N LYS A 7 -4.97 -18.74 20.32
CA LYS A 7 -6.18 -18.01 19.84
C LYS A 7 -6.09 -17.51 18.38
N TYR A 8 -6.60 -18.34 17.47
CA TYR A 8 -6.88 -17.97 16.07
C TYR A 8 -7.51 -16.59 15.94
N ASN A 9 -6.88 -15.69 15.18
CA ASN A 9 -7.52 -14.46 14.77
C ASN A 9 -8.14 -14.65 13.37
N LYS A 10 -9.43 -15.01 13.34
CA LYS A 10 -10.17 -15.28 12.09
C LYS A 10 -10.27 -14.09 11.14
N ASN A 11 -9.88 -12.88 11.57
CA ASN A 11 -10.00 -11.65 10.77
C ASN A 11 -8.77 -11.38 9.87
N LYS A 12 -7.68 -12.15 10.01
CA LYS A 12 -6.47 -11.95 9.19
C LYS A 12 -6.59 -12.66 7.85
N LYS A 13 -6.12 -12.08 6.75
CA LYS A 13 -6.25 -12.65 5.38
C LYS A 13 -5.15 -13.63 5.01
N TYR A 14 -3.96 -13.44 5.56
CA TYR A 14 -2.76 -14.22 5.24
C TYR A 14 -2.20 -14.91 6.48
N ARG A 15 -1.62 -16.10 6.30
CA ARG A 15 -0.80 -16.77 7.30
C ARG A 15 0.64 -16.89 6.83
N LEU A 16 1.57 -16.29 7.56
CA LEU A 16 2.99 -16.35 7.29
C LEU A 16 3.65 -17.30 8.29
N PHE A 17 4.03 -18.50 7.84
CA PHE A 17 4.82 -19.42 8.67
C PHE A 17 6.30 -19.06 8.55
N CYS A 18 6.92 -18.82 9.70
CA CYS A 18 8.27 -18.26 9.79
C CYS A 18 9.26 -19.29 10.36
N PHE A 19 10.24 -19.68 9.56
CA PHE A 19 11.25 -20.68 9.86
C PHE A 19 12.57 -19.98 10.25
N PRO A 20 13.05 -20.13 11.49
CA PRO A 20 14.23 -19.42 11.98
C PRO A 20 15.55 -19.96 11.39
N HIS A 21 16.62 -19.16 11.49
CA HIS A 21 18.00 -19.59 11.25
C HIS A 21 18.50 -20.50 12.40
N ALA A 22 19.67 -21.12 12.24
CA ALA A 22 20.31 -21.90 13.30
C ALA A 22 20.58 -21.03 14.55
N GLY A 23 20.14 -21.49 15.72
CA GLY A 23 20.13 -20.72 16.97
C GLY A 23 18.93 -19.82 17.17
N GLY A 24 18.10 -19.63 16.14
CA GLY A 24 16.91 -18.81 16.20
C GLY A 24 15.72 -19.57 16.79
N ASN A 25 14.92 -18.88 17.60
CA ASN A 25 13.70 -19.43 18.20
C ASN A 25 12.48 -18.53 17.90
N ARG A 26 11.35 -18.79 18.55
CA ARG A 26 10.12 -17.98 18.37
C ARG A 26 10.33 -16.47 18.58
N LEU A 27 11.19 -16.06 19.51
CA LEU A 27 11.45 -14.67 19.85
C LEU A 27 12.08 -13.89 18.69
N THR A 28 12.74 -14.60 17.76
CA THR A 28 13.27 -14.05 16.50
C THR A 28 12.21 -13.28 15.70
N PHE A 29 10.94 -13.65 15.84
CA PHE A 29 9.82 -13.08 15.11
C PHE A 29 8.88 -12.26 16.01
N GLU A 30 9.26 -11.97 17.25
CA GLU A 30 8.40 -11.22 18.20
C GLU A 30 8.01 -9.85 17.64
N LYS A 31 8.99 -9.10 17.12
CA LYS A 31 8.75 -7.82 16.45
C LYS A 31 7.84 -7.93 15.23
N TRP A 32 7.90 -9.05 14.50
CA TRP A 32 7.03 -9.27 13.35
C TRP A 32 5.60 -9.53 13.80
N ILE A 33 5.41 -10.24 14.92
CA ILE A 33 4.07 -10.46 15.48
C ILE A 33 3.43 -9.14 15.92
N THR A 34 4.21 -8.20 16.47
CA THR A 34 3.70 -6.92 16.97
C THR A 34 3.50 -5.87 15.88
N ASP A 35 4.42 -5.77 14.93
CA ASP A 35 4.53 -4.59 14.06
C ASP A 35 4.02 -4.84 12.64
N ILE A 36 3.80 -6.10 12.25
CA ILE A 36 3.35 -6.42 10.89
C ILE A 36 1.91 -6.00 10.64
N ASN A 37 1.60 -5.72 9.38
CA ASN A 37 0.27 -5.41 8.88
C ASN A 37 -0.82 -6.32 9.47
N SER A 38 -1.96 -5.70 9.81
CA SER A 38 -3.09 -6.37 10.48
C SER A 38 -3.69 -7.53 9.69
N ASP A 39 -3.51 -7.57 8.37
CA ASP A 39 -4.00 -8.64 7.49
C ASP A 39 -3.13 -9.91 7.56
N ILE A 40 -1.94 -9.88 8.20
CA ILE A 40 -0.96 -10.97 8.20
C ILE A 40 -0.84 -11.60 9.60
N GLU A 41 -1.08 -12.92 9.69
CA GLU A 41 -0.88 -13.74 10.88
C GLU A 41 0.52 -14.37 10.83
N VAL A 42 1.44 -13.90 11.67
CA VAL A 42 2.80 -14.45 11.76
C VAL A 42 2.80 -15.65 12.71
N ILE A 43 3.27 -16.80 12.21
CA ILE A 43 3.28 -18.08 12.91
C ILE A 43 4.73 -18.60 12.93
N PRO A 44 5.50 -18.32 13.99
CA PRO A 44 6.85 -18.84 14.11
C PRO A 44 6.85 -20.34 14.33
N ILE A 45 7.73 -21.05 13.63
CA ILE A 45 8.05 -22.46 13.88
C ILE A 45 9.09 -22.52 15.00
N SER A 46 8.81 -23.32 16.04
CA SER A 46 9.77 -23.60 17.12
C SER A 46 10.38 -24.99 16.92
N LEU A 47 11.70 -25.08 17.03
CA LEU A 47 12.45 -26.34 16.96
C LEU A 47 12.89 -26.85 18.35
N ASP A 48 12.38 -26.24 19.42
CA ASP A 48 12.88 -26.46 20.79
C ASP A 48 12.56 -27.87 21.31
N GLU A 49 11.44 -28.46 20.86
CA GLU A 49 10.96 -29.78 21.28
C GLU A 49 11.31 -30.91 20.30
N ARG A 50 12.27 -30.69 19.39
CA ARG A 50 12.68 -31.72 18.42
C ARG A 50 13.39 -32.89 19.09
N ASN A 51 13.25 -34.09 18.53
CA ASN A 51 14.04 -35.23 18.97
C ASN A 51 15.47 -35.12 18.38
N PRO A 52 16.53 -35.22 19.19
CA PRO A 52 17.92 -35.09 18.72
C PRO A 52 18.34 -36.08 17.64
N ASN A 53 17.62 -37.20 17.49
CA ASN A 53 17.91 -38.22 16.48
C ASN A 53 17.14 -38.02 15.16
N ASP A 54 16.22 -37.05 15.11
CA ASP A 54 15.44 -36.79 13.90
C ASP A 54 16.33 -36.13 12.84
N SER A 55 16.20 -36.60 11.59
CA SER A 55 16.82 -35.95 10.45
C SER A 55 16.10 -34.65 10.08
N PHE A 56 16.74 -33.81 9.28
CA PHE A 56 16.12 -32.62 8.72
C PHE A 56 14.79 -32.90 8.01
N ARG A 57 14.69 -34.05 7.33
CA ARG A 57 13.50 -34.49 6.60
C ARG A 57 12.41 -35.03 7.52
N ASP A 58 12.76 -35.67 8.63
CA ASP A 58 11.78 -36.09 9.66
C ASP A 58 11.09 -34.88 10.28
N ILE A 59 11.88 -33.87 10.65
CA ILE A 59 11.35 -32.60 11.20
C ILE A 59 10.47 -31.89 10.17
N ALA A 60 10.90 -31.80 8.91
CA ALA A 60 10.08 -31.21 7.85
C ALA A 60 8.75 -31.95 7.65
N ASN A 61 8.75 -33.29 7.74
CA ASN A 61 7.53 -34.10 7.69
C ASN A 61 6.58 -33.76 8.83
N CYS A 62 7.06 -33.72 10.07
CA CYS A 62 6.27 -33.34 11.24
C CYS A 62 5.65 -31.94 11.09
N ILE A 63 6.46 -30.94 10.72
CA ILE A 63 5.98 -29.57 10.51
C ILE A 63 4.93 -29.50 9.40
N SER A 64 5.13 -30.21 8.28
CA SER A 64 4.17 -30.21 7.18
C SER A 64 2.80 -30.78 7.59
N ASN A 65 2.78 -31.79 8.47
CA ASN A 65 1.53 -32.35 9.02
C ASN A 65 0.84 -31.32 9.93
N GLU A 66 1.57 -30.72 10.88
CA GLU A 66 1.01 -29.73 11.79
C GLU A 66 0.48 -28.49 11.05
N ILE A 67 1.20 -28.04 10.01
CA ILE A 67 0.74 -26.94 9.15
C ILE A 67 -0.56 -27.35 8.47
N TYR A 68 -0.61 -28.52 7.83
CA TYR A 68 -1.81 -28.99 7.14
C TYR A 68 -3.03 -29.05 8.06
N GLU A 69 -2.88 -29.57 9.28
CA GLU A 69 -3.96 -29.66 10.27
C GLU A 69 -4.52 -28.29 10.69
N CYS A 70 -3.70 -27.25 10.63
CA CYS A 70 -4.13 -25.91 11.01
C CYS A 70 -4.64 -25.08 9.83
N LEU A 71 -4.39 -25.47 8.57
CA LEU A 71 -4.80 -24.71 7.38
C LEU A 71 -6.32 -24.48 7.33
N ASP A 72 -6.71 -23.30 6.87
CA ASP A 72 -8.11 -22.93 6.58
C ASP A 72 -8.18 -22.29 5.18
N GLU A 73 -9.30 -21.64 4.85
CA GLU A 73 -9.53 -21.01 3.53
C GLU A 73 -8.58 -19.83 3.22
N ARG A 74 -7.78 -19.40 4.20
CA ARG A 74 -6.85 -18.28 4.02
C ARG A 74 -5.63 -18.68 3.23
N LYS A 75 -5.04 -17.70 2.55
CA LYS A 75 -3.79 -17.90 1.83
C LYS A 75 -2.64 -18.03 2.83
N PHE A 76 -1.77 -19.01 2.61
CA PHE A 76 -0.60 -19.22 3.44
C PHE A 76 0.70 -19.04 2.66
N LEU A 77 1.71 -18.53 3.34
CA LEU A 77 3.01 -18.17 2.81
C LEU A 77 4.08 -18.67 3.77
N PHE A 78 5.27 -18.96 3.24
CA PHE A 78 6.42 -19.36 4.05
C PHE A 78 7.53 -18.31 3.96
N TYR A 79 8.15 -18.01 5.09
CA TYR A 79 9.38 -17.24 5.18
C TYR A 79 10.45 -18.07 5.89
N GLY A 80 11.63 -18.22 5.30
CA GLY A 80 12.76 -18.91 5.94
C GLY A 80 14.06 -18.14 5.81
N HIS A 81 14.85 -18.09 6.89
CA HIS A 81 16.20 -17.50 6.89
C HIS A 81 17.26 -18.57 7.16
N SER A 82 18.33 -18.59 6.36
CA SER A 82 19.48 -19.51 6.52
C SER A 82 19.05 -20.98 6.61
N MET A 83 19.26 -21.68 7.73
CA MET A 83 18.71 -23.02 7.99
C MET A 83 17.20 -23.13 7.71
N GLY A 84 16.43 -22.14 8.18
CA GLY A 84 14.99 -22.06 7.98
C GLY A 84 14.58 -21.94 6.52
N ALA A 85 15.43 -21.43 5.63
CA ALA A 85 15.14 -21.37 4.19
C ALA A 85 15.11 -22.78 3.56
N ALA A 86 16.02 -23.68 3.94
CA ALA A 86 15.98 -25.08 3.51
C ALA A 86 14.78 -25.81 4.11
N LEU A 87 14.48 -25.55 5.38
CA LEU A 87 13.33 -26.18 6.04
C LEU A 87 12.01 -25.75 5.41
N ALA A 88 11.82 -24.45 5.18
CA ALA A 88 10.64 -23.90 4.50
C ALA A 88 10.48 -24.48 3.08
N PHE A 89 11.57 -24.63 2.33
CA PHE A 89 11.56 -25.24 1.00
C PHE A 89 11.10 -26.70 1.04
N LEU A 90 11.68 -27.50 1.93
CA LEU A 90 11.33 -28.91 2.05
C LEU A 90 9.89 -29.09 2.54
N VAL A 91 9.44 -28.26 3.48
CA VAL A 91 8.05 -28.25 3.95
C VAL A 91 7.09 -27.85 2.82
N ALA A 92 7.42 -26.85 1.99
CA ALA A 92 6.61 -26.51 0.81
C ALA A 92 6.49 -27.68 -0.17
N TYR A 93 7.60 -28.38 -0.43
CA TYR A 93 7.61 -29.57 -1.26
C TYR A 93 6.76 -30.71 -0.66
N LEU A 94 6.80 -30.90 0.66
CA LEU A 94 5.99 -31.92 1.33
C LEU A 94 4.50 -31.55 1.33
N CYS A 95 4.15 -30.28 1.59
CA CYS A 95 2.77 -29.81 1.54
C CYS A 95 2.13 -30.01 0.17
N GLN A 96 2.85 -29.70 -0.93
CA GLN A 96 2.29 -29.89 -2.28
C GLN A 96 2.12 -31.37 -2.61
N ASN A 97 3.08 -32.24 -2.27
CA ASN A 97 3.06 -33.64 -2.74
C ASN A 97 2.22 -34.55 -1.84
N LYS A 98 2.18 -34.28 -0.54
CA LYS A 98 1.43 -35.10 0.43
C LYS A 98 -0.03 -34.65 0.57
N PHE A 99 -0.27 -33.34 0.47
CA PHE A 99 -1.58 -32.76 0.81
C PHE A 99 -2.23 -31.97 -0.33
N ASN A 100 -1.58 -31.86 -1.48
CA ASN A 100 -2.01 -31.01 -2.59
C ASN A 100 -2.30 -29.56 -2.15
N LYS A 101 -1.45 -29.05 -1.25
CA LYS A 101 -1.50 -27.67 -0.74
C LYS A 101 -0.19 -26.97 -1.05
N THR A 102 -0.27 -25.90 -1.84
CA THR A 102 0.89 -25.11 -2.25
C THR A 102 0.82 -23.74 -1.59
N PRO A 103 1.90 -23.26 -0.93
CA PRO A 103 1.92 -21.90 -0.41
C PRO A 103 1.79 -20.90 -1.56
N GLU A 104 1.15 -19.76 -1.31
CA GLU A 104 1.02 -18.71 -2.33
C GLU A 104 2.39 -18.16 -2.76
N LYS A 105 3.35 -18.18 -1.84
CA LYS A 105 4.72 -17.72 -2.08
C LYS A 105 5.67 -18.30 -1.02
N LEU A 106 6.88 -18.65 -1.46
CA LEU A 106 8.00 -19.03 -0.60
C LEU A 106 9.05 -17.91 -0.63
N ILE A 107 9.23 -17.23 0.50
CA ILE A 107 10.24 -16.19 0.70
C ILE A 107 11.43 -16.80 1.42
N ILE A 108 12.61 -16.73 0.81
CA ILE A 108 13.86 -17.29 1.35
C ILE A 108 14.88 -16.18 1.55
N ALA A 109 15.65 -16.25 2.61
CA ALA A 109 16.68 -15.26 2.93
C ALA A 109 18.00 -15.93 3.28
N GLY A 110 19.11 -15.42 2.71
CA GLY A 110 20.46 -15.72 3.19
C GLY A 110 20.85 -17.20 3.20
N ARG A 111 20.47 -17.97 2.18
CA ARG A 111 20.92 -19.36 2.01
C ARG A 111 21.01 -19.74 0.54
N GLN A 112 22.11 -20.32 0.09
CA GLN A 112 22.24 -20.88 -1.27
C GLN A 112 21.15 -21.90 -1.63
N SER A 113 21.02 -22.17 -2.94
CA SER A 113 20.02 -23.11 -3.47
C SER A 113 20.22 -24.53 -2.93
N PRO A 114 19.16 -25.30 -2.65
CA PRO A 114 19.23 -26.68 -2.14
C PRO A 114 20.11 -27.62 -2.96
N GLN A 115 20.16 -27.42 -4.28
CA GLN A 115 20.94 -28.23 -5.22
C GLN A 115 22.45 -27.95 -5.16
N ASP A 116 22.85 -26.84 -4.56
CA ASP A 116 24.24 -26.41 -4.54
C ASP A 116 24.93 -27.13 -3.38
N LYS A 117 26.09 -27.73 -3.66
CA LYS A 117 26.91 -28.34 -2.60
C LYS A 117 27.20 -27.28 -1.56
N HIS A 118 26.79 -27.55 -0.33
CA HIS A 118 27.04 -26.65 0.78
C HIS A 118 28.53 -26.65 1.07
N ASN A 119 29.21 -25.59 0.66
CA ASN A 119 30.64 -25.42 0.92
C ASN A 119 30.79 -24.52 2.16
N GLU A 120 30.17 -24.93 3.28
CA GLU A 120 30.24 -24.17 4.53
C GLU A 120 31.68 -24.09 5.00
N LYS A 121 32.07 -22.90 5.50
CA LYS A 121 33.34 -22.75 6.21
C LYS A 121 33.39 -23.55 7.51
N PHE A 122 32.22 -23.89 8.06
CA PHE A 122 32.06 -24.56 9.35
C PHE A 122 31.35 -25.90 9.21
N HIS A 123 31.85 -26.89 9.94
CA HIS A 123 31.19 -28.16 10.20
C HIS A 123 31.15 -28.41 11.70
N SER A 124 30.08 -29.05 12.20
CA SER A 124 29.89 -29.35 13.62
C SER A 124 31.04 -30.17 14.22
N SER A 125 31.70 -30.98 13.40
CA SER A 125 32.90 -31.75 13.76
C SER A 125 34.13 -30.90 14.11
N MET A 126 34.15 -29.61 13.70
CA MET A 126 35.24 -28.66 14.02
C MET A 126 35.18 -28.13 15.45
N GLY A 127 34.07 -28.37 16.17
CA GLY A 127 33.93 -28.03 17.59
C GLY A 127 33.51 -26.58 17.87
N PHE A 128 33.35 -26.27 19.16
CA PHE A 128 32.74 -25.03 19.64
C PHE A 128 33.53 -23.76 19.32
N GLU A 129 34.87 -23.81 19.32
CA GLU A 129 35.70 -22.65 19.01
C GLU A 129 35.54 -22.20 17.54
N ALA A 130 35.48 -23.15 16.62
CA ALA A 130 35.22 -22.86 15.21
C ALA A 130 33.78 -22.31 15.01
N LEU A 131 32.82 -22.79 15.80
CA LEU A 131 31.45 -22.26 15.77
C LEU A 131 31.42 -20.81 16.25
N LEU A 132 32.12 -20.48 17.34
CA LEU A 132 32.22 -19.11 17.85
C LEU A 132 32.81 -18.16 16.82
N GLU A 133 33.87 -18.56 16.11
CA GLU A 133 34.44 -17.75 15.04
C GLU A 133 33.46 -17.55 13.88
N THR A 134 32.73 -18.60 13.51
CA THR A 134 31.70 -18.52 12.46
C THR A 134 30.57 -17.57 12.84
N LEU A 135 30.11 -17.60 14.10
CA LEU A 135 29.10 -16.67 14.60
C LEU A 135 29.62 -15.22 14.63
N ARG A 136 30.91 -15.02 14.92
CA ARG A 136 31.58 -13.72 14.88
C ARG A 136 31.64 -13.17 13.45
N GLU A 137 32.08 -13.99 12.49
CA GLU A 137 32.15 -13.63 11.06
C GLU A 137 30.78 -13.27 10.47
N ASN A 138 29.75 -14.06 10.78
CA ASN A 138 28.40 -13.80 10.27
C ASN A 138 27.77 -12.53 10.86
N GLY A 139 28.26 -12.06 12.01
CA GLY A 139 27.92 -10.78 12.60
C GLY A 139 26.49 -10.71 13.17
N GLY A 140 25.84 -11.84 13.41
CA GLY A 140 24.50 -11.90 14.01
C GLY A 140 24.48 -11.72 15.53
N THR A 141 25.61 -11.99 16.18
CA THR A 141 25.72 -12.05 17.64
C THR A 141 26.71 -10.99 18.14
N PRO A 142 26.34 -10.11 19.08
CA PRO A 142 27.26 -9.11 19.64
C PRO A 142 28.47 -9.76 20.32
N GLU A 143 29.64 -9.13 20.22
CA GLU A 143 30.89 -9.66 20.77
C GLU A 143 30.85 -9.83 22.29
N GLU A 144 30.15 -8.94 22.99
CA GLU A 144 29.88 -9.05 24.43
C GLU A 144 29.12 -10.34 24.78
N LEU A 145 28.18 -10.76 23.92
CA LEU A 145 27.41 -11.99 24.11
C LEU A 145 28.27 -13.22 23.78
N LEU A 146 29.07 -13.17 22.71
CA LEU A 146 29.99 -14.26 22.35
C LEU A 146 31.05 -14.52 23.44
N ASN A 147 31.43 -13.48 24.19
CA ASN A 147 32.34 -13.59 25.32
C ASN A 147 31.67 -14.00 26.63
N SER A 148 30.34 -14.03 26.69
CA SER A 148 29.57 -14.42 27.87
C SER A 148 29.63 -15.91 28.13
N GLU A 149 29.99 -16.28 29.36
CA GLU A 149 30.03 -17.66 29.82
C GLU A 149 28.63 -18.31 29.80
N THR A 150 27.58 -17.52 30.06
CA THR A 150 26.18 -17.96 29.95
C THR A 150 25.82 -18.33 28.52
N PHE A 151 26.25 -17.53 27.53
CA PHE A 151 26.00 -17.83 26.12
C PHE A 151 26.71 -19.11 25.69
N LYS A 152 28.00 -19.25 26.05
CA LYS A 152 28.81 -20.42 25.72
C LYS A 152 28.28 -21.71 26.34
N ASN A 153 27.78 -21.65 27.57
CA ASN A 153 27.32 -22.84 28.29
C ASN A 153 25.88 -23.25 27.98
N LEU A 154 25.00 -22.30 27.64
CA LEU A 154 23.57 -22.57 27.45
C LEU A 154 23.14 -22.54 25.98
N LEU A 155 23.56 -21.53 25.21
CA LEU A 155 23.04 -21.30 23.86
C LEU A 155 23.92 -21.92 22.79
N LEU A 156 25.25 -21.88 22.94
CA LEU A 156 26.17 -22.43 21.96
C LEU A 156 25.98 -23.94 21.70
N PRO A 157 25.66 -24.79 22.69
CA PRO A 157 25.30 -26.18 22.46
C PRO A 157 24.03 -26.36 21.62
N GLU A 158 23.02 -25.51 21.81
CA GLU A 158 21.78 -25.54 21.02
C GLU A 158 22.03 -25.13 19.57
N ILE A 159 22.83 -24.07 19.36
CA ILE A 159 23.27 -23.64 18.03
C ILE A 159 24.05 -24.78 17.35
N MET A 160 24.97 -25.43 18.05
CA MET A 160 25.72 -26.58 17.54
C MET A 160 24.78 -27.72 17.11
N ASN A 161 23.71 -27.97 17.86
CA ASN A 161 22.72 -28.98 17.49
C ASN A 161 21.91 -28.59 16.24
N ASP A 162 21.64 -27.30 16.03
CA ASP A 162 21.02 -26.83 14.79
C ASP A 162 21.95 -27.00 13.58
N TYR A 163 23.25 -26.72 13.74
CA TYR A 163 24.23 -27.00 12.68
C TYR A 163 24.31 -28.50 12.37
N LYS A 164 24.36 -29.37 13.39
CA LYS A 164 24.31 -30.83 13.19
C LYS A 164 23.05 -31.27 12.45
N LEU A 165 21.90 -30.72 12.81
CA LEU A 165 20.64 -31.01 12.14
C LEU A 165 20.71 -30.57 10.67
N HIS A 166 21.18 -29.36 10.41
CA HIS A 166 21.33 -28.81 9.07
C HIS A 166 22.30 -29.61 8.20
N GLU A 167 23.36 -30.20 8.77
CA GLU A 167 24.27 -31.12 8.07
C GLU A 167 23.56 -32.39 7.57
N THR A 168 22.43 -32.78 8.15
CA THR A 168 21.61 -33.91 7.66
C THR A 168 20.67 -33.53 6.51
N PHE A 169 20.71 -32.28 6.04
CA PHE A 169 19.90 -31.85 4.90
C PHE A 169 20.40 -32.48 3.60
N GLU A 170 19.53 -33.24 2.94
CA GLU A 170 19.79 -33.86 1.65
C GLU A 170 18.78 -33.38 0.60
N TYR A 171 19.30 -32.95 -0.55
CA TYR A 171 18.52 -32.58 -1.72
C TYR A 171 18.43 -33.76 -2.69
N ASN A 172 17.20 -34.21 -2.99
CA ASN A 172 16.90 -35.36 -3.83
C ASN A 172 16.20 -34.99 -5.15
N GLY A 173 16.34 -33.73 -5.60
CA GLY A 173 15.71 -33.25 -6.83
C GLY A 173 14.32 -32.65 -6.63
N GLU A 174 14.02 -32.19 -5.41
CA GLU A 174 12.75 -31.55 -5.09
C GLU A 174 12.54 -30.27 -5.91
N ILE A 175 11.34 -30.08 -6.46
CA ILE A 175 10.93 -28.85 -7.16
C ILE A 175 9.59 -28.40 -6.58
N VAL A 176 9.50 -27.13 -6.17
CA VAL A 176 8.24 -26.55 -5.67
C VAL A 176 7.45 -25.86 -6.77
N SER A 177 6.13 -25.90 -6.67
CA SER A 177 5.20 -25.28 -7.63
C SER A 177 4.79 -23.85 -7.24
N CYS A 178 5.19 -23.38 -6.05
CA CYS A 178 4.96 -22.00 -5.62
C CYS A 178 6.02 -21.04 -6.17
N PRO A 179 5.68 -19.76 -6.38
CA PRO A 179 6.67 -18.71 -6.63
C PRO A 179 7.72 -18.63 -5.51
N ILE A 180 8.98 -18.38 -5.87
CA ILE A 180 10.08 -18.14 -4.93
C ILE A 180 10.53 -16.68 -5.01
N VAL A 181 10.66 -16.05 -3.84
CA VAL A 181 11.28 -14.73 -3.69
C VAL A 181 12.55 -14.85 -2.84
N ALA A 182 13.69 -14.64 -3.47
CA ALA A 182 15.00 -14.70 -2.85
C ALA A 182 15.46 -13.35 -2.32
N HIS A 183 15.79 -13.27 -1.03
CA HIS A 183 16.39 -12.11 -0.39
C HIS A 183 17.87 -12.40 -0.07
N CYS A 184 18.76 -11.51 -0.50
CA CYS A 184 20.20 -11.68 -0.34
C CYS A 184 20.87 -10.44 0.26
N GLY A 185 21.89 -10.65 1.09
CA GLY A 185 22.75 -9.58 1.57
C GLY A 185 23.80 -9.23 0.51
N GLU A 186 24.04 -7.94 0.27
CA GLU A 186 25.06 -7.48 -0.70
C GLU A 186 26.47 -7.96 -0.34
N THR A 187 26.77 -8.08 0.96
CA THR A 187 28.08 -8.52 1.47
C THR A 187 28.02 -9.90 2.11
N ASP A 188 26.97 -10.68 1.85
CA ASP A 188 26.87 -12.07 2.31
C ASP A 188 27.75 -12.97 1.42
N ALA A 189 28.83 -13.52 1.96
CA ALA A 189 29.77 -14.33 1.19
C ALA A 189 29.17 -15.67 0.73
N GLU A 190 28.21 -16.22 1.47
CA GLU A 190 27.65 -17.55 1.25
C GLU A 190 26.28 -17.50 0.53
N ALA A 191 25.61 -16.35 0.57
CA ALA A 191 24.32 -16.15 -0.07
C ALA A 191 24.16 -14.77 -0.73
N ASN A 192 25.20 -14.29 -1.42
CA ASN A 192 25.07 -13.12 -2.30
C ASN A 192 24.13 -13.38 -3.48
N LYS A 193 23.82 -12.33 -4.23
CA LYS A 193 22.92 -12.36 -5.39
C LYS A 193 23.27 -13.44 -6.43
N PHE A 194 24.54 -13.64 -6.73
CA PHE A 194 24.97 -14.62 -7.74
C PHE A 194 24.63 -16.05 -7.30
N ILE A 195 24.92 -16.37 -6.04
CA ILE A 195 24.61 -17.68 -5.44
C ILE A 195 23.08 -17.87 -5.35
N MET A 196 22.38 -16.86 -4.82
CA MET A 196 20.93 -16.91 -4.61
C MET A 196 20.11 -17.00 -5.91
N ASN A 197 20.63 -16.54 -7.05
CA ASN A 197 19.95 -16.71 -8.34
C ASN A 197 19.72 -18.19 -8.70
N ARG A 198 20.50 -19.13 -8.15
CA ARG A 198 20.39 -20.56 -8.46
C ARG A 198 19.13 -21.21 -7.88
N TRP A 199 18.38 -20.51 -7.04
CA TRP A 199 17.07 -20.93 -6.55
C TRP A 199 15.99 -20.98 -7.66
N GLU A 200 16.20 -20.29 -8.78
CA GLU A 200 15.31 -20.38 -9.95
C GLU A 200 15.12 -21.84 -10.42
N LYS A 201 16.14 -22.69 -10.25
CA LYS A 201 16.11 -24.07 -10.73
C LYS A 201 15.27 -25.03 -9.88
N VAL A 202 14.87 -24.63 -8.67
CA VAL A 202 14.13 -25.49 -7.74
C VAL A 202 12.66 -25.06 -7.60
N THR A 203 12.18 -24.18 -8.47
CA THR A 203 10.76 -23.89 -8.63
C THR A 203 10.33 -24.07 -10.09
N SER A 204 9.13 -24.58 -10.30
CA SER A 204 8.49 -24.60 -11.62
C SER A 204 7.66 -23.34 -11.90
N ASN A 205 7.68 -22.37 -10.98
CA ASN A 205 6.93 -21.13 -11.05
C ASN A 205 7.90 -19.93 -11.02
N LYS A 206 7.36 -18.72 -10.90
CA LYS A 206 8.12 -17.49 -10.96
C LYS A 206 9.19 -17.42 -9.86
N PHE A 207 10.41 -17.08 -10.26
CA PHE A 207 11.52 -16.74 -9.38
C PHE A 207 11.80 -15.24 -9.43
N THR A 208 12.03 -14.62 -8.27
CA THR A 208 12.51 -13.24 -8.18
C THR A 208 13.56 -13.10 -7.09
N ILE A 209 14.42 -12.09 -7.20
CA ILE A 209 15.51 -11.85 -6.26
C ILE A 209 15.62 -10.37 -5.88
N ARG A 210 15.87 -10.09 -4.60
CA ARG A 210 16.12 -8.77 -4.04
C ARG A 210 17.41 -8.76 -3.24
N SER A 211 18.15 -7.66 -3.34
CA SER A 211 19.41 -7.44 -2.63
C SER A 211 19.22 -6.35 -1.58
N PHE A 212 19.77 -6.58 -0.39
CA PHE A 212 19.68 -5.70 0.76
C PHE A 212 21.08 -5.37 1.27
N LYS A 213 21.27 -4.14 1.76
CA LYS A 213 22.53 -3.75 2.39
C LYS A 213 22.79 -4.61 3.63
N GLY A 214 23.99 -5.16 3.75
CA GLY A 214 24.42 -5.97 4.88
C GLY A 214 24.90 -7.36 4.48
N GLY A 215 25.38 -8.11 5.48
CA GLY A 215 25.82 -9.50 5.35
C GLY A 215 24.70 -10.49 5.69
N HIS A 216 25.05 -11.66 6.23
CA HIS A 216 24.13 -12.77 6.47
C HIS A 216 22.89 -12.44 7.30
N PHE A 217 23.05 -11.59 8.31
CA PHE A 217 21.98 -11.14 9.21
C PHE A 217 21.29 -9.83 8.76
N PHE A 218 21.34 -9.50 7.46
CA PHE A 218 20.59 -8.37 6.91
C PHE A 218 19.09 -8.36 7.28
N PRO A 219 18.36 -9.49 7.45
CA PRO A 219 16.94 -9.45 7.81
C PRO A 219 16.66 -8.72 9.14
N TYR A 220 17.65 -8.67 10.03
CA TYR A 220 17.53 -8.06 11.35
C TYR A 220 18.19 -6.68 11.43
N LYS A 221 19.16 -6.41 10.55
CA LYS A 221 19.94 -5.16 10.56
C LYS A 221 19.44 -4.11 9.55
N TYR A 222 18.78 -4.54 8.48
CA TYR A 222 18.29 -3.64 7.45
C TYR A 222 17.03 -2.90 7.94
N GLU A 223 17.14 -1.59 8.11
CA GLU A 223 16.00 -0.74 8.45
C GLU A 223 14.95 -0.78 7.34
N GLY A 224 13.71 -1.13 7.69
CA GLY A 224 12.64 -1.27 6.71
C GLY A 224 12.42 -2.69 6.19
N TYR A 225 13.15 -3.71 6.67
CA TYR A 225 13.03 -5.07 6.14
C TYR A 225 11.62 -5.66 6.32
N LEU A 226 10.98 -5.40 7.46
CA LEU A 226 9.60 -5.85 7.70
C LEU A 226 8.63 -5.25 6.69
N GLN A 227 8.78 -3.98 6.34
CA GLN A 227 7.96 -3.31 5.32
C GLN A 227 8.19 -3.90 3.92
N GLU A 228 9.39 -4.39 3.63
CA GLU A 228 9.66 -5.11 2.38
C GLU A 228 9.02 -6.51 2.38
N ILE A 229 8.96 -7.19 3.53
CA ILE A 229 8.20 -8.44 3.69
C ILE A 229 6.69 -8.19 3.54
N GLU A 230 6.16 -7.14 4.15
CA GLU A 230 4.76 -6.73 3.98
C GLU A 230 4.46 -6.43 2.53
N LYS A 231 5.33 -5.67 1.84
CA LYS A 231 5.22 -5.47 0.40
C LYS A 231 5.20 -6.83 -0.28
N GLU A 232 6.14 -7.74 -0.05
CA GLU A 232 6.11 -9.04 -0.73
C GLU A 232 4.83 -9.84 -0.50
N ILE A 233 4.23 -9.77 0.68
CA ILE A 233 3.00 -10.52 1.01
C ILE A 233 1.75 -9.83 0.44
N LEU A 234 1.68 -8.50 0.55
CA LEU A 234 0.54 -7.69 0.14
C LEU A 234 0.60 -7.27 -1.34
N LEU A 235 1.79 -7.31 -1.95
CA LEU A 235 1.97 -7.23 -3.38
C LEU A 235 1.25 -8.46 -3.94
N ARG A 236 0.02 -8.23 -4.41
CA ARG A 236 -0.73 -9.23 -5.17
C ARG A 236 0.24 -9.86 -6.17
N SER A 237 0.20 -11.18 -6.31
CA SER A 237 0.80 -11.96 -7.42
C SER A 237 0.61 -11.30 -8.79
N ASP A 238 -0.39 -10.43 -8.88
CA ASP A 238 -0.85 -9.67 -10.04
C ASP A 238 0.07 -8.49 -10.40
N ILE A 239 0.86 -7.94 -9.47
CA ILE A 239 1.68 -6.73 -9.73
C ILE A 239 2.83 -7.02 -10.70
N MET A 240 3.24 -8.27 -10.83
CA MET A 240 4.22 -8.67 -11.85
C MET A 240 3.61 -9.23 -13.13
N ASN A 241 2.28 -9.27 -13.23
CA ASN A 241 1.51 -9.51 -14.46
C ASN A 241 0.81 -8.23 -14.95
N ASN A 242 1.19 -7.07 -14.41
CA ASN A 242 0.57 -5.79 -14.73
C ASN A 242 0.74 -5.49 -16.23
N ILE A 243 -0.37 -5.64 -16.93
CA ILE A 243 -0.59 -5.18 -18.28
C ILE A 243 -0.29 -3.67 -18.29
N LEU A 244 0.73 -3.29 -19.05
CA LEU A 244 1.17 -1.90 -19.23
C LEU A 244 0.31 -1.25 -20.29
N TYR A 245 -0.29 -0.12 -19.94
CA TYR A 245 -1.06 0.73 -20.83
C TYR A 245 -0.31 2.01 -21.14
N TRP A 246 -0.42 2.51 -22.37
CA TRP A 246 0.01 3.86 -22.69
C TRP A 246 -0.92 4.87 -22.00
N SER A 247 -0.32 5.82 -21.29
CA SER A 247 -1.06 6.87 -20.61
C SER A 247 -1.71 7.84 -21.61
N PRO A 248 -3.02 8.13 -21.50
CA PRO A 248 -3.72 9.01 -22.43
C PRO A 248 -3.27 10.48 -22.33
N THR A 249 -2.50 10.84 -21.30
CA THR A 249 -2.00 12.22 -21.09
C THR A 249 -0.71 12.52 -21.85
N PHE A 250 -0.07 11.51 -22.46
CA PHE A 250 1.20 11.67 -23.15
C PHE A 250 1.06 11.50 -24.64
N PHE A 251 1.58 12.49 -25.37
CA PHE A 251 1.76 12.45 -26.81
C PHE A 251 3.23 12.17 -27.12
N TRP A 252 3.51 11.47 -28.20
CA TRP A 252 4.87 11.26 -28.67
C TRP A 252 5.05 11.85 -30.08
N SER A 253 6.28 12.21 -30.42
CA SER A 253 6.65 12.62 -31.77
C SER A 253 8.12 12.34 -32.04
N ILE A 254 8.51 12.28 -33.32
CA ILE A 254 9.91 12.21 -33.73
C ILE A 254 10.26 13.57 -34.34
N GLN A 255 11.19 14.29 -33.71
CA GLN A 255 11.65 15.60 -34.15
C GLN A 255 13.18 15.61 -34.20
N ASN A 256 13.76 16.15 -35.27
CA ASN A 256 15.21 16.20 -35.48
C ASN A 256 15.89 14.84 -35.18
N ASN A 257 15.29 13.76 -35.65
CA ASN A 257 15.76 12.38 -35.48
C ASN A 257 15.77 11.85 -34.02
N ASN A 258 15.12 12.54 -33.09
CA ASN A 258 15.00 12.15 -31.69
C ASN A 258 13.55 11.82 -31.32
N LEU A 259 13.37 10.82 -30.46
CA LEU A 259 12.08 10.49 -29.87
C LEU A 259 11.75 11.45 -28.73
N HIS A 260 10.61 12.11 -28.84
CA HIS A 260 10.02 12.93 -27.79
C HIS A 260 8.74 12.28 -27.27
N ILE A 261 8.57 12.21 -25.94
CA ILE A 261 7.32 11.79 -25.29
C ILE A 261 6.95 12.83 -24.24
N GLY A 262 5.86 13.56 -24.46
CA GLY A 262 5.55 14.77 -23.71
C GLY A 262 6.72 15.75 -23.76
N ASN A 263 7.22 16.16 -22.60
CA ASN A 263 8.38 17.05 -22.48
C ASN A 263 9.72 16.29 -22.39
N PHE A 264 9.71 14.95 -22.51
CA PHE A 264 10.91 14.13 -22.37
C PHE A 264 11.55 13.85 -23.72
N ASN A 265 12.88 14.00 -23.81
CA ASN A 265 13.68 13.65 -24.98
C ASN A 265 14.46 12.36 -24.69
N TYR A 266 14.28 11.34 -25.54
CA TYR A 266 14.92 10.03 -25.46
C TYR A 266 16.02 9.82 -26.51
N GLY A 267 16.35 10.88 -27.27
CA GLY A 267 17.33 10.83 -28.35
C GLY A 267 16.91 9.89 -29.48
N SER A 268 17.87 9.53 -30.32
CA SER A 268 17.64 8.66 -31.48
C SER A 268 17.59 7.17 -31.14
N SER A 269 18.02 6.76 -29.94
CA SER A 269 18.20 5.35 -29.56
C SER A 269 16.93 4.51 -29.53
N PHE A 270 15.77 5.14 -29.39
CA PHE A 270 14.48 4.46 -29.20
C PHE A 270 13.44 4.85 -30.26
N LYS A 271 13.81 5.71 -31.22
CA LYS A 271 12.87 6.25 -32.22
C LYS A 271 12.30 5.12 -33.10
N ASP A 272 13.11 4.12 -33.42
CA ASP A 272 12.76 3.04 -34.35
C ASP A 272 11.77 2.03 -33.73
N LEU A 273 11.53 2.12 -32.42
CA LEU A 273 10.47 1.38 -31.74
C LEU A 273 9.07 1.94 -32.03
N PHE A 274 8.99 3.19 -32.52
CA PHE A 274 7.73 3.89 -32.76
C PHE A 274 7.39 3.86 -34.26
N PRO A 275 6.10 3.66 -34.62
CA PRO A 275 4.92 3.76 -33.76
C PRO A 275 4.50 2.44 -33.08
N GLU A 276 5.14 1.32 -33.37
CA GLU A 276 4.69 -0.01 -32.92
C GLU A 276 4.61 -0.14 -31.39
N PHE A 277 5.64 0.31 -30.66
CA PHE A 277 5.66 0.32 -29.19
C PHE A 277 4.45 1.04 -28.60
N TYR A 278 4.07 2.17 -29.19
CA TYR A 278 2.90 2.94 -28.76
C TYR A 278 1.61 2.13 -28.95
N PHE A 279 1.39 1.55 -30.13
CA PHE A 279 0.17 0.78 -30.40
C PHE A 279 0.07 -0.51 -29.58
N LEU A 280 1.18 -1.21 -29.36
CA LEU A 280 1.23 -2.39 -28.48
C LEU A 280 0.80 -2.04 -27.05
N THR A 281 1.25 -0.89 -26.55
CA THR A 281 0.92 -0.45 -25.19
C THR A 281 -0.46 0.19 -25.07
N GLN A 282 -1.12 0.64 -26.15
CA GLN A 282 -2.50 1.15 -26.05
C GLN A 282 -3.53 0.10 -25.63
N ASN A 283 -3.37 -1.14 -26.10
CA ASN A 283 -4.30 -2.24 -25.80
C ASN A 283 -3.98 -2.96 -24.48
N GLY A 284 -2.88 -2.57 -23.84
CA GLY A 284 -2.35 -3.29 -22.70
C GLY A 284 -1.43 -4.43 -23.13
N ILE A 285 -0.24 -4.48 -22.57
CA ILE A 285 0.73 -5.55 -22.85
C ILE A 285 1.60 -5.84 -21.62
N SER A 286 1.91 -7.10 -21.34
CA SER A 286 2.87 -7.40 -20.28
C SER A 286 4.27 -6.90 -20.66
N GLN A 287 5.13 -6.61 -19.67
CA GLN A 287 6.49 -6.16 -19.98
C GLN A 287 7.27 -7.21 -20.79
N ASP A 288 7.10 -8.49 -20.48
CA ASP A 288 7.82 -9.57 -21.16
C ASP A 288 7.33 -9.74 -22.60
N GLU A 289 6.01 -9.70 -22.83
CA GLU A 289 5.43 -9.75 -24.18
C GLU A 289 5.82 -8.52 -25.01
N LEU A 290 5.89 -7.33 -24.39
CA LEU A 290 6.36 -6.11 -25.07
C LEU A 290 7.82 -6.26 -25.51
N ILE A 291 8.67 -6.84 -24.67
CA ILE A 291 10.07 -7.11 -24.99
C ILE A 291 10.21 -8.14 -26.11
N GLU A 292 9.39 -9.18 -26.09
CA GLU A 292 9.36 -10.20 -27.13
C GLU A 292 8.91 -9.62 -28.47
N LYS A 293 7.76 -8.94 -28.53
CA LYS A 293 7.21 -8.39 -29.77
C LYS A 293 8.06 -7.31 -30.40
N THR A 294 8.77 -6.53 -29.58
CA THR A 294 9.72 -5.52 -30.08
C THR A 294 11.10 -6.09 -30.43
N GLY A 295 11.38 -7.37 -30.16
CA GLY A 295 12.63 -8.03 -30.53
C GLY A 295 13.85 -7.64 -29.68
N HIS A 296 13.65 -7.16 -28.45
CA HIS A 296 14.70 -6.58 -27.59
C HIS A 296 14.99 -7.42 -26.32
N GLN A 297 14.81 -8.74 -26.40
CA GLN A 297 15.00 -9.68 -25.28
C GLN A 297 16.38 -9.49 -24.62
N GLY A 298 16.38 -9.22 -23.31
CA GLY A 298 17.60 -9.15 -22.50
C GLY A 298 18.39 -7.83 -22.56
N ILE A 299 18.00 -6.83 -23.37
CA ILE A 299 18.77 -5.57 -23.49
C ILE A 299 18.58 -4.69 -22.23
N PRO A 300 19.62 -4.44 -21.41
CA PRO A 300 19.48 -3.69 -20.15
C PRO A 300 18.98 -2.26 -20.37
N LYS A 301 19.44 -1.61 -21.46
CA LYS A 301 19.05 -0.25 -21.83
C LYS A 301 17.55 -0.15 -22.19
N TYR A 302 16.97 -1.19 -22.77
CA TYR A 302 15.54 -1.23 -23.10
C TYR A 302 14.66 -1.46 -21.87
N LYS A 303 15.05 -2.39 -20.99
CA LYS A 303 14.39 -2.56 -19.68
C LYS A 303 14.47 -1.27 -18.84
N ALA A 304 15.60 -0.55 -18.89
CA ALA A 304 15.73 0.74 -18.24
C ALA A 304 14.80 1.81 -18.84
N PHE A 305 14.64 1.83 -20.18
CA PHE A 305 13.69 2.70 -20.85
C PHE A 305 12.25 2.45 -20.40
N ILE A 306 11.78 1.18 -20.41
CA ILE A 306 10.42 0.84 -19.94
C ILE A 306 10.23 1.26 -18.47
N ARG A 307 11.19 0.96 -17.58
CA ARG A 307 11.13 1.39 -16.17
C ARG A 307 11.04 2.90 -16.02
N ASP A 308 11.76 3.64 -16.85
CA ASP A 308 11.72 5.09 -16.84
C ASP A 308 10.37 5.64 -17.35
N LEU A 309 9.79 5.02 -18.39
CA LEU A 309 8.42 5.34 -18.83
C LEU A 309 7.38 5.07 -17.73
N VAL A 310 7.49 3.94 -17.01
CA VAL A 310 6.62 3.63 -15.86
C VAL A 310 6.81 4.64 -14.74
N LYS A 311 8.07 4.97 -14.40
CA LYS A 311 8.41 5.98 -13.38
C LYS A 311 7.82 7.35 -13.73
N LYS A 312 7.83 7.72 -15.01
CA LYS A 312 7.26 8.98 -15.52
C LYS A 312 5.75 8.91 -15.78
N LYS A 313 5.10 7.77 -15.47
CA LYS A 313 3.68 7.51 -15.74
C LYS A 313 3.29 7.70 -17.21
N VAL A 314 4.24 7.50 -18.14
CA VAL A 314 3.98 7.36 -19.57
C VAL A 314 3.38 5.99 -19.84
N LEU A 315 3.92 4.96 -19.19
CA LEU A 315 3.29 3.66 -19.08
C LEU A 315 2.66 3.53 -17.69
N ILE A 316 1.43 3.03 -17.65
CA ILE A 316 0.64 2.89 -16.43
C ILE A 316 0.08 1.48 -16.32
N TYR A 317 -0.07 1.01 -15.09
CA TYR A 317 -0.72 -0.28 -14.76
C TYR A 317 -1.93 -0.09 -13.86
N SER A 318 -2.25 1.16 -13.53
CA SER A 318 -3.41 1.54 -12.74
C SER A 318 -4.06 2.79 -13.35
N PRO A 319 -5.35 3.02 -13.07
CA PRO A 319 -6.03 4.23 -13.47
C PRO A 319 -5.29 5.50 -13.00
N LEU A 320 -5.30 6.55 -13.83
CA LEU A 320 -4.74 7.85 -13.47
C LEU A 320 -5.65 8.61 -12.52
N GLU A 321 -5.02 9.40 -11.64
CA GLU A 321 -5.70 10.38 -10.81
C GLU A 321 -6.59 11.32 -11.64
N ILE A 322 -7.76 11.66 -11.09
CA ILE A 322 -8.75 12.47 -11.79
C ILE A 322 -8.18 13.81 -12.27
N GLN A 323 -7.33 14.46 -11.47
CA GLN A 323 -6.70 15.74 -11.81
C GLN A 323 -5.87 15.64 -13.09
N LYS A 324 -5.17 14.51 -13.30
CA LYS A 324 -4.40 14.28 -14.53
C LYS A 324 -5.31 14.07 -15.73
N LEU A 325 -6.40 13.35 -15.57
CA LEU A 325 -7.38 13.12 -16.63
C LEU A 325 -8.02 14.44 -17.11
N VAL A 326 -8.46 15.30 -16.18
CA VAL A 326 -9.03 16.63 -16.54
C VAL A 326 -7.98 17.65 -16.96
N SER A 327 -6.69 17.51 -16.59
CA SER A 327 -5.66 18.48 -16.97
C SER A 327 -5.51 18.66 -18.49
N ILE A 328 -5.79 17.62 -19.28
CA ILE A 328 -5.78 17.69 -20.75
C ILE A 328 -6.89 18.64 -21.25
N GLN A 329 -8.05 18.58 -20.61
CA GLN A 329 -9.23 19.37 -20.97
C GLN A 329 -9.00 20.87 -20.76
N ASN A 330 -8.11 21.27 -19.84
CA ASN A 330 -7.74 22.68 -19.63
C ASN A 330 -7.11 23.35 -20.87
N LYS A 331 -6.67 22.58 -21.87
CA LYS A 331 -6.20 23.12 -23.16
C LYS A 331 -7.35 23.44 -24.12
N ILE A 332 -8.47 22.73 -23.98
CA ILE A 332 -9.66 22.85 -24.83
C ILE A 332 -10.61 23.89 -24.24
N ILE A 333 -10.82 23.82 -22.93
CA ILE A 333 -11.54 24.83 -22.17
C ILE A 333 -10.60 26.04 -22.14
N ASP A 334 -10.95 27.12 -22.83
CA ASP A 334 -10.21 28.40 -22.85
C ASP A 334 -10.31 29.10 -21.48
N ALA A 335 -9.85 28.42 -20.44
CA ALA A 335 -9.89 28.86 -19.06
C ALA A 335 -8.84 29.95 -18.79
N LYS A 336 -7.83 30.10 -19.66
CA LYS A 336 -6.73 31.04 -19.44
C LYS A 336 -7.17 32.50 -19.48
N MET A 337 -8.19 32.84 -20.28
CA MET A 337 -8.56 34.24 -20.45
C MET A 337 -9.29 34.84 -19.22
N TYR A 338 -9.91 34.01 -18.37
CA TYR A 338 -10.64 34.48 -17.17
C TYR A 338 -10.12 33.92 -15.84
N ARG A 339 -9.46 32.75 -15.82
CA ARG A 339 -9.12 32.07 -14.56
C ARG A 339 -8.11 32.85 -13.72
N ASP A 340 -7.05 33.37 -14.34
CA ASP A 340 -6.03 34.10 -13.61
C ASP A 340 -6.59 35.44 -13.10
N GLU A 341 -7.32 36.18 -13.94
CA GLU A 341 -7.96 37.43 -13.51
C GLU A 341 -8.99 37.22 -12.39
N LEU A 342 -9.84 36.18 -12.49
CA LEU A 342 -10.82 35.84 -11.44
C LEU A 342 -10.17 35.36 -10.14
N ASN A 343 -9.00 34.75 -10.20
CA ASN A 343 -8.27 34.28 -9.01
C ASN A 343 -7.61 35.44 -8.24
N TYR A 344 -7.20 36.50 -8.93
CA TYR A 344 -6.46 37.62 -8.32
C TYR A 344 -7.28 38.91 -8.16
N ASN A 345 -8.49 39.00 -8.73
CA ASN A 345 -9.37 40.17 -8.62
C ASN A 345 -10.71 39.81 -7.95
N SER A 346 -10.87 40.22 -6.69
CA SER A 346 -12.08 39.96 -5.89
C SER A 346 -13.35 40.59 -6.48
N ASP A 347 -13.25 41.79 -7.05
CA ASP A 347 -14.40 42.52 -7.60
C ASP A 347 -14.89 41.87 -8.88
N LEU A 348 -13.96 41.47 -9.75
CA LEU A 348 -14.26 40.70 -10.95
C LEU A 348 -14.90 39.36 -10.60
N LEU A 349 -14.35 38.64 -9.61
CA LEU A 349 -14.91 37.38 -9.13
C LEU A 349 -16.34 37.55 -8.59
N ASN A 350 -16.59 38.60 -7.81
CA ASN A 350 -17.92 38.89 -7.27
C ASN A 350 -18.92 39.24 -8.37
N LYS A 351 -18.51 40.05 -9.35
CA LYS A 351 -19.32 40.35 -10.54
C LYS A 351 -19.65 39.09 -11.33
N TYR A 352 -18.64 38.26 -11.60
CA TYR A 352 -18.81 36.99 -12.31
C TYR A 352 -19.77 36.04 -11.56
N LYS A 353 -19.61 35.90 -10.24
CA LYS A 353 -20.52 35.11 -9.40
C LYS A 353 -21.95 35.62 -9.53
N LYS A 354 -22.18 36.93 -9.39
CA LYS A 354 -23.52 37.52 -9.49
C LYS A 354 -24.16 37.26 -10.86
N GLU A 355 -23.39 37.37 -11.93
CA GLU A 355 -23.87 37.05 -13.29
C GLU A 355 -24.22 35.56 -13.44
N LYS A 356 -23.32 34.66 -13.02
CA LYS A 356 -23.53 33.21 -13.20
C LYS A 356 -24.57 32.60 -12.27
N LEU A 357 -24.81 33.20 -11.10
CA LEU A 357 -25.87 32.78 -10.18
C LEU A 357 -27.27 33.06 -10.74
N ASN A 358 -27.41 34.08 -11.60
CA ASN A 358 -28.69 34.48 -12.21
C ASN A 358 -28.80 34.04 -13.68
N ARG A 359 -28.05 33.01 -14.09
CA ARG A 359 -28.08 32.53 -15.49
C ARG A 359 -29.42 31.85 -15.79
N ASN A 360 -30.09 32.27 -16.86
CA ASN A 360 -31.18 31.53 -17.46
C ASN A 360 -30.70 30.96 -18.82
N PRO A 361 -30.59 29.63 -18.98
CA PRO A 361 -30.09 29.03 -20.21
C PRO A 361 -31.14 28.97 -21.34
N ILE A 362 -32.41 29.28 -21.05
CA ILE A 362 -33.49 29.26 -22.04
C ILE A 362 -33.48 30.60 -22.79
N SER A 363 -33.45 30.53 -24.12
CA SER A 363 -33.51 31.71 -24.99
C SER A 363 -34.88 32.39 -24.89
N GLU A 364 -34.91 33.72 -24.98
CA GLU A 364 -36.14 34.52 -25.09
C GLU A 364 -36.97 34.17 -26.35
N GLU A 365 -36.38 33.47 -27.32
CA GLU A 365 -37.04 33.04 -28.56
C GLU A 365 -37.87 31.74 -28.41
N ILE A 366 -37.74 31.03 -27.29
CA ILE A 366 -38.52 29.81 -27.03
C ILE A 366 -39.85 30.20 -26.39
N VAL A 367 -40.98 29.78 -26.99
CA VAL A 367 -42.29 29.90 -26.34
C VAL A 367 -42.44 28.77 -25.34
N PHE A 368 -42.67 29.10 -24.07
CA PHE A 368 -42.87 28.12 -22.99
C PHE A 368 -44.04 28.51 -22.09
N GLU A 369 -44.57 27.51 -21.39
CA GLU A 369 -45.57 27.67 -20.34
C GLU A 369 -44.86 27.86 -19.00
N GLU A 370 -45.23 28.90 -18.26
CA GLU A 370 -44.72 29.16 -16.92
C GLU A 370 -45.67 28.62 -15.87
N ILE A 371 -45.13 27.86 -14.91
CA ILE A 371 -45.86 27.38 -13.74
C ILE A 371 -45.11 27.90 -12.52
N ASP A 372 -45.77 28.74 -11.73
CA ASP A 372 -45.21 29.24 -10.48
C ASP A 372 -45.05 28.11 -9.46
N VAL A 373 -43.84 27.97 -8.93
CA VAL A 373 -43.54 27.06 -7.82
C VAL A 373 -43.71 27.83 -6.51
N PRO A 374 -44.52 27.35 -5.54
CA PRO A 374 -44.76 28.09 -4.31
C PRO A 374 -43.49 28.19 -3.46
N GLU A 375 -43.30 29.33 -2.80
CA GLU A 375 -42.31 29.46 -1.73
C GLU A 375 -42.78 28.69 -0.50
N VAL A 376 -41.97 27.73 -0.04
CA VAL A 376 -42.26 26.88 1.12
C VAL A 376 -41.12 27.02 2.12
N ALA A 377 -41.47 27.20 3.40
CA ALA A 377 -40.51 27.16 4.49
C ALA A 377 -39.96 25.74 4.65
N PHE A 378 -38.64 25.60 4.70
CA PHE A 378 -37.99 24.31 4.87
C PHE A 378 -37.64 24.08 6.34
N SER A 379 -37.35 22.83 6.71
CA SER A 379 -36.80 22.56 8.04
C SER A 379 -35.49 23.32 8.27
N SER A 380 -35.23 23.72 9.52
CA SER A 380 -34.05 24.51 9.90
C SER A 380 -32.71 23.91 9.45
N ILE A 381 -32.62 22.59 9.27
CA ILE A 381 -31.41 21.94 8.75
C ILE A 381 -31.05 22.41 7.32
N ILE A 382 -32.07 22.70 6.50
CA ILE A 382 -31.91 23.20 5.12
C ILE A 382 -31.67 24.71 5.15
N GLU A 383 -32.50 25.46 5.88
CA GLU A 383 -32.46 26.92 5.92
C GLU A 383 -31.16 27.45 6.56
N ASN A 384 -30.66 26.79 7.60
CA ASN A 384 -29.44 27.22 8.29
C ASN A 384 -28.15 26.78 7.57
N ARG A 385 -28.25 26.02 6.48
CA ARG A 385 -27.05 25.54 5.76
C ARG A 385 -26.37 26.71 5.04
N LYS A 386 -25.24 27.15 5.59
CA LYS A 386 -24.33 28.12 4.95
C LYS A 386 -22.89 27.59 4.89
N THR A 387 -22.12 28.08 3.92
CA THR A 387 -20.68 27.80 3.84
C THR A 387 -19.94 28.82 4.68
N ILE A 388 -19.19 28.35 5.68
CA ILE A 388 -18.43 29.19 6.61
C ILE A 388 -16.95 29.12 6.28
N ARG A 389 -16.28 30.26 6.09
CA ARG A 389 -14.87 30.32 5.68
C ARG A 389 -13.94 30.92 6.74
N LYS A 390 -14.49 31.61 7.73
CA LYS A 390 -13.77 32.06 8.92
C LYS A 390 -14.29 31.30 10.13
N TYR A 391 -13.36 30.86 10.97
CA TYR A 391 -13.68 30.03 12.12
C TYR A 391 -13.12 30.65 13.38
N SER A 392 -13.90 30.62 14.46
CA SER A 392 -13.39 30.96 15.78
C SER A 392 -12.43 29.89 16.29
N MET A 393 -11.52 30.26 17.18
CA MET A 393 -10.56 29.34 17.81
C MET A 393 -11.18 28.45 18.90
N LYS A 394 -12.50 28.48 19.07
CA LYS A 394 -13.23 27.69 20.06
C LYS A 394 -13.09 26.19 19.80
N ASN A 395 -12.95 25.43 20.88
CA ASN A 395 -12.85 23.97 20.83
C ASN A 395 -14.23 23.33 20.63
N ILE A 396 -14.28 22.31 19.78
CA ILE A 396 -15.49 21.51 19.59
C ILE A 396 -15.55 20.44 20.70
N PRO A 397 -16.70 20.26 21.38
CA PRO A 397 -16.89 19.15 22.30
C PRO A 397 -16.77 17.79 21.61
N LYS A 398 -16.18 16.81 22.29
CA LYS A 398 -15.96 15.46 21.77
C LYS A 398 -17.23 14.79 21.23
N ASN A 399 -18.34 14.88 21.97
CA ASN A 399 -19.61 14.29 21.59
C ASN A 399 -20.13 14.89 20.26
N VAL A 400 -20.08 16.22 20.12
CA VAL A 400 -20.51 16.91 18.89
C VAL A 400 -19.69 16.45 17.70
N PHE A 401 -18.36 16.42 17.84
CA PHE A 401 -17.47 15.94 16.78
C PHE A 401 -17.79 14.49 16.38
N LEU A 402 -17.92 13.59 17.36
CA LEU A 402 -18.22 12.18 17.09
C LEU A 402 -19.60 11.98 16.48
N GLU A 403 -20.61 12.75 16.89
CA GLU A 403 -21.97 12.71 16.31
C GLU A 403 -21.97 13.13 14.84
N ILE A 404 -21.24 14.20 14.49
CA ILE A 404 -21.06 14.64 13.10
C ILE A 404 -20.42 13.52 12.26
N ILE A 405 -19.31 12.95 12.72
CA ILE A 405 -18.63 11.88 11.97
C ILE A 405 -19.52 10.62 11.86
N SER A 406 -20.28 10.31 12.92
CA SER A 406 -21.14 9.12 12.96
C SER A 406 -22.25 9.14 11.91
N CYS A 407 -22.59 10.29 11.32
CA CYS A 407 -23.59 10.35 10.24
C CYS A 407 -23.14 9.56 8.99
N LEU A 408 -21.86 9.24 8.87
CA LEU A 408 -21.29 8.50 7.76
C LEU A 408 -21.30 6.97 8.00
N ARG A 409 -21.80 6.49 9.14
CA ARG A 409 -21.79 5.06 9.49
C ARG A 409 -22.75 4.21 8.64
N LYS A 410 -22.51 2.90 8.64
CA LYS A 410 -23.46 1.87 8.18
C LYS A 410 -24.69 1.82 9.11
N ARG A 411 -25.91 1.77 8.54
CA ARG A 411 -27.19 1.77 9.28
C ARG A 411 -27.55 0.40 9.85
N ASN A 412 -27.58 -0.62 9.00
CA ASN A 412 -28.06 -1.98 9.31
C ASN A 412 -27.09 -3.04 8.78
N GLU A 413 -27.22 -4.30 9.21
CA GLU A 413 -26.39 -5.42 8.76
C GLU A 413 -26.43 -5.62 7.22
N ASP A 414 -27.57 -5.32 6.58
CA ASP A 414 -27.86 -5.44 5.13
C ASP A 414 -27.16 -4.41 4.22
N SER A 415 -26.09 -3.76 4.66
CA SER A 415 -25.17 -2.94 3.85
C SER A 415 -25.65 -1.54 3.41
N ASN A 416 -26.69 -1.00 4.04
CA ASN A 416 -27.14 0.37 3.78
C ASN A 416 -26.47 1.40 4.69
N TYR A 417 -26.06 2.55 4.14
CA TYR A 417 -25.51 3.69 4.87
C TYR A 417 -26.52 4.84 4.90
N TYR A 418 -26.18 5.95 5.58
CA TYR A 418 -27.01 7.16 5.59
C TYR A 418 -26.89 8.02 4.32
N TYR A 419 -25.96 7.68 3.43
CA TYR A 419 -25.83 8.29 2.11
C TYR A 419 -25.91 7.22 1.03
N ALA A 420 -26.37 7.59 -0.15
CA ALA A 420 -26.41 6.69 -1.30
C ALA A 420 -25.01 6.57 -1.92
N SER A 421 -24.75 5.42 -2.54
CA SER A 421 -23.54 5.17 -3.32
C SER A 421 -23.90 4.40 -4.58
N ALA A 422 -23.26 4.73 -5.70
CA ALA A 422 -23.47 4.03 -6.96
C ALA A 422 -23.21 2.52 -6.80
N GLY A 423 -24.24 1.73 -7.06
CA GLY A 423 -24.17 0.28 -6.93
C GLY A 423 -24.05 -0.26 -5.50
N GLY A 424 -24.17 0.60 -4.48
CA GLY A 424 -24.07 0.21 -3.07
C GLY A 424 -22.67 -0.23 -2.64
N LEU A 425 -21.62 0.24 -3.34
CA LEU A 425 -20.26 -0.25 -3.16
C LEU A 425 -19.41 0.62 -2.22
N TYR A 426 -19.79 1.88 -2.00
CA TYR A 426 -19.17 2.81 -1.05
C TYR A 426 -17.64 2.95 -1.21
N PRO A 427 -17.16 3.42 -2.37
CA PRO A 427 -15.72 3.41 -2.71
C PRO A 427 -14.90 4.55 -2.08
N ILE A 428 -15.51 5.36 -1.20
CA ILE A 428 -14.89 6.56 -0.64
C ILE A 428 -14.39 6.27 0.78
N ASP A 429 -13.08 6.19 0.93
CA ASP A 429 -12.39 6.19 2.21
C ASP A 429 -12.37 7.58 2.82
N ILE A 430 -12.64 7.65 4.12
CA ILE A 430 -12.80 8.89 4.87
C ILE A 430 -11.66 9.02 5.88
N TYR A 431 -10.85 10.06 5.72
CA TYR A 431 -9.80 10.42 6.66
C TYR A 431 -10.13 11.74 7.34
N VAL A 432 -9.89 11.82 8.65
CA VAL A 432 -10.17 13.01 9.46
C VAL A 432 -8.87 13.48 10.08
N TYR A 433 -8.45 14.70 9.74
CA TYR A 433 -7.32 15.36 10.38
C TYR A 433 -7.83 16.29 11.48
N VAL A 434 -7.55 15.92 12.72
CA VAL A 434 -7.87 16.73 13.91
C VAL A 434 -6.70 17.66 14.18
N LYS A 435 -6.95 18.97 14.17
CA LYS A 435 -5.92 19.96 14.49
C LYS A 435 -5.67 20.00 16.00
N GLU A 436 -4.43 20.28 16.38
CA GLU A 436 -3.99 20.15 17.77
C GLU A 436 -4.84 21.00 18.72
N SER A 437 -5.27 20.41 19.84
CA SER A 437 -6.08 21.08 20.86
C SER A 437 -7.40 21.70 20.36
N ARG A 438 -7.94 21.34 19.18
CA ARG A 438 -9.20 21.91 18.65
C ARG A 438 -10.45 21.08 18.92
N ILE A 439 -10.29 19.80 19.26
CA ILE A 439 -11.38 18.91 19.67
C ILE A 439 -11.10 18.46 21.11
N SER A 440 -12.08 18.64 22.00
CA SER A 440 -11.92 18.29 23.41
C SER A 440 -11.66 16.79 23.56
N GLU A 441 -10.71 16.39 24.41
CA GLU A 441 -10.37 14.98 24.69
C GLU A 441 -9.96 14.12 23.48
N ILE A 442 -9.70 14.71 22.32
CA ILE A 442 -9.21 14.00 21.13
C ILE A 442 -7.88 14.64 20.72
N ALA A 443 -6.81 13.84 20.77
CA ALA A 443 -5.47 14.31 20.43
C ALA A 443 -5.36 14.67 18.93
N GLY A 444 -4.57 15.69 18.61
CA GLY A 444 -4.34 16.10 17.22
C GLY A 444 -3.66 15.01 16.40
N GLY A 445 -4.02 14.88 15.13
CA GLY A 445 -3.46 13.84 14.26
C GLY A 445 -4.40 13.41 13.16
N LEU A 446 -3.92 12.46 12.36
CA LEU A 446 -4.68 11.88 11.26
C LEU A 446 -5.37 10.60 11.71
N TYR A 447 -6.65 10.51 11.42
CA TYR A 447 -7.50 9.38 11.72
C TYR A 447 -8.08 8.81 10.43
N TYR A 448 -8.16 7.49 10.34
CA TYR A 448 -9.06 6.81 9.41
C TYR A 448 -10.39 6.60 10.12
N TYR A 449 -11.49 7.03 9.50
CA TYR A 449 -12.83 6.68 9.96
C TYR A 449 -13.28 5.42 9.25
N SER A 450 -13.63 4.38 10.02
CA SER A 450 -14.23 3.14 9.52
C SER A 450 -15.75 3.24 9.64
N PRO A 451 -16.50 3.44 8.54
CA PRO A 451 -17.94 3.56 8.60
C PRO A 451 -18.68 2.29 9.03
N CYS A 452 -18.11 1.12 8.73
CA CYS A 452 -18.68 -0.17 9.06
C CYS A 452 -18.53 -0.51 10.55
N GLU A 453 -17.40 -0.16 11.16
CA GLU A 453 -17.19 -0.31 12.60
C GLU A 453 -17.70 0.89 13.41
N ASN A 454 -18.02 2.00 12.74
CA ASN A 454 -18.29 3.31 13.34
C ASN A 454 -17.19 3.73 14.33
N LYS A 455 -15.93 3.67 13.89
CA LYS A 455 -14.74 3.95 14.72
C LYS A 455 -13.74 4.86 14.03
N LEU A 456 -13.13 5.75 14.81
CA LEU A 456 -11.94 6.51 14.41
C LEU A 456 -10.68 5.76 14.86
N LYS A 457 -9.77 5.51 13.92
CA LYS A 457 -8.47 4.86 14.14
C LYS A 457 -7.36 5.88 13.88
N ARG A 458 -6.64 6.29 14.92
CA ARG A 458 -5.52 7.24 14.77
C ARG A 458 -4.37 6.54 14.04
N ILE A 459 -4.00 7.04 12.87
CA ILE A 459 -2.95 6.46 12.03
C ILE A 459 -1.66 7.28 12.03
N LYS A 460 -1.74 8.57 12.41
CA LYS A 460 -0.56 9.42 12.64
C LYS A 460 -0.79 10.37 13.81
N THR A 461 0.26 10.63 14.58
CA THR A 461 0.23 11.49 15.76
C THR A 461 0.74 12.89 15.45
N GLY A 462 0.12 13.92 16.05
CA GLY A 462 0.59 15.30 15.98
C GLY A 462 0.26 15.98 14.64
N GLU A 463 0.96 17.09 14.37
CA GLU A 463 0.79 17.87 13.15
C GLU A 463 1.40 17.12 11.96
N VAL A 464 0.54 16.68 11.03
CA VAL A 464 0.97 16.00 9.78
C VAL A 464 0.78 16.86 8.54
N LEU A 465 0.02 17.96 8.67
CA LEU A 465 -0.25 18.93 7.62
C LEU A 465 -0.16 20.33 8.20
N ASN A 466 0.42 21.22 7.41
CA ASN A 466 0.46 22.65 7.67
C ASN A 466 -0.20 23.42 6.52
N SER A 467 -0.36 24.74 6.69
CA SER A 467 -1.00 25.59 5.69
C SER A 467 -0.29 25.66 4.33
N GLU A 468 0.93 25.16 4.21
CA GLU A 468 1.61 25.11 2.91
C GLU A 468 1.07 24.01 1.99
N SER A 469 0.21 23.12 2.48
CA SER A 469 -0.57 22.22 1.62
C SER A 469 -1.75 22.93 0.95
N GLN A 470 -2.04 24.17 1.33
CA GLN A 470 -3.16 24.96 0.84
C GLN A 470 -2.70 26.06 -0.11
N PHE A 471 -3.50 26.31 -1.15
CA PHE A 471 -3.35 27.51 -1.98
C PHE A 471 -3.74 28.77 -1.20
N PHE A 472 -3.28 29.94 -1.67
CA PHE A 472 -3.31 31.21 -0.94
C PHE A 472 -4.67 31.50 -0.25
N LEU A 473 -5.78 31.39 -0.99
CA LEU A 473 -7.13 31.69 -0.49
C LEU A 473 -7.65 30.70 0.57
N ASN A 474 -7.08 29.49 0.65
CA ASN A 474 -7.55 28.43 1.55
C ASN A 474 -6.75 28.35 2.86
N LYS A 475 -5.63 29.09 2.97
CA LYS A 475 -4.73 29.02 4.13
C LYS A 475 -5.41 29.47 5.43
N GLU A 476 -6.14 30.59 5.40
CA GLU A 476 -6.85 31.10 6.58
C GLU A 476 -7.97 30.15 7.02
N ILE A 477 -8.72 29.60 6.05
CA ILE A 477 -9.78 28.62 6.26
C ILE A 477 -9.23 27.38 6.98
N PHE A 478 -8.10 26.86 6.49
CA PHE A 478 -7.41 25.72 7.09
C PHE A 478 -6.89 26.02 8.50
N ASN A 479 -6.21 27.16 8.69
CA ASN A 479 -5.65 27.51 10.00
C ASN A 479 -6.72 27.73 11.06
N GLY A 480 -7.86 28.32 10.69
CA GLY A 480 -8.95 28.62 11.62
C GLY A 480 -9.79 27.41 12.03
N SER A 481 -9.94 26.42 11.14
CA SER A 481 -10.81 25.27 11.37
C SER A 481 -10.29 24.30 12.42
N ALA A 482 -11.20 23.56 13.04
CA ALA A 482 -10.90 22.56 14.07
C ALA A 482 -10.45 21.21 13.50
N PHE A 483 -11.02 20.79 12.37
CA PHE A 483 -10.67 19.54 11.71
C PHE A 483 -10.94 19.58 10.20
N THR A 484 -10.27 18.70 9.47
CA THR A 484 -10.42 18.51 8.02
C THR A 484 -10.92 17.10 7.75
N ILE A 485 -11.88 16.93 6.83
CA ILE A 485 -12.25 15.62 6.29
C ILE A 485 -11.71 15.51 4.86
N PHE A 486 -11.03 14.41 4.55
CA PHE A 486 -10.55 14.06 3.22
C PHE A 486 -11.30 12.84 2.67
N PHE A 487 -11.66 12.92 1.39
CA PHE A 487 -12.37 11.88 0.66
C PHE A 487 -11.44 11.27 -0.39
N ILE A 488 -11.07 10.01 -0.18
CA ILE A 488 -10.17 9.25 -1.03
C ILE A 488 -10.98 8.15 -1.73
N PHE A 489 -10.95 8.14 -3.05
CA PHE A 489 -11.61 7.13 -3.86
C PHE A 489 -10.69 5.93 -4.12
N ASP A 490 -11.14 4.71 -3.84
CA ASP A 490 -10.47 3.48 -4.32
C ASP A 490 -11.19 2.89 -5.53
N SER A 491 -10.53 3.00 -6.68
CA SER A 491 -11.04 2.48 -7.95
C SER A 491 -11.25 0.96 -7.95
N ASN A 492 -10.54 0.18 -7.15
CA ASN A 492 -10.74 -1.27 -7.06
C ASN A 492 -12.14 -1.68 -6.60
N VAL A 493 -12.83 -0.79 -5.87
CA VAL A 493 -14.15 -1.07 -5.32
C VAL A 493 -15.23 -1.01 -6.40
N THR A 494 -15.21 0.05 -7.23
CA THR A 494 -16.28 0.28 -8.24
C THR A 494 -15.87 0.01 -9.68
N ALA A 495 -14.59 0.09 -10.04
CA ALA A 495 -14.13 -0.10 -11.42
C ALA A 495 -14.45 -1.49 -11.98
N PRO A 496 -14.44 -2.60 -11.21
CA PRO A 496 -14.87 -3.90 -11.73
C PRO A 496 -16.32 -3.90 -12.27
N LYS A 497 -17.18 -3.04 -11.73
CA LYS A 497 -18.59 -2.92 -12.15
C LYS A 497 -18.82 -1.83 -13.21
N TYR A 498 -18.12 -0.70 -13.08
CA TYR A 498 -18.42 0.51 -13.86
C TYR A 498 -17.28 0.97 -14.78
N GLY A 499 -16.14 0.27 -14.80
CA GLY A 499 -14.97 0.66 -15.58
C GLY A 499 -14.55 2.12 -15.29
N GLY A 500 -14.25 2.87 -16.34
CA GLY A 500 -13.85 4.29 -16.23
C GLY A 500 -14.92 5.22 -15.66
N MET A 501 -16.21 4.87 -15.78
CA MET A 501 -17.32 5.66 -15.20
C MET A 501 -17.30 5.71 -13.68
N SER A 502 -16.54 4.80 -13.05
CA SER A 502 -16.32 4.80 -11.60
C SER A 502 -15.86 6.15 -11.05
N TYR A 503 -15.04 6.92 -11.79
CA TYR A 503 -14.63 8.27 -11.37
C TYR A 503 -15.79 9.26 -11.27
N LEU A 504 -16.72 9.23 -12.24
CA LEU A 504 -17.89 10.10 -12.21
C LEU A 504 -18.77 9.77 -11.01
N TYR A 505 -18.99 8.48 -10.76
CA TYR A 505 -19.76 8.02 -9.61
C TYR A 505 -19.09 8.34 -8.29
N ALA A 506 -17.76 8.24 -8.20
CA ALA A 506 -17.01 8.65 -7.02
C ALA A 506 -17.22 10.14 -6.69
N CYS A 507 -17.25 11.00 -7.71
CA CYS A 507 -17.55 12.43 -7.52
C CYS A 507 -18.99 12.66 -7.01
N ILE A 508 -19.97 11.92 -7.55
CA ILE A 508 -21.38 11.99 -7.11
C ILE A 508 -21.49 11.52 -5.66
N ASP A 509 -20.95 10.34 -5.34
CA ASP A 509 -20.94 9.77 -3.99
C ASP A 509 -20.30 10.74 -3.00
N THR A 510 -19.16 11.34 -3.36
CA THR A 510 -18.48 12.35 -2.54
C THR A 510 -19.37 13.58 -2.34
N GLY A 511 -20.07 14.06 -3.38
CA GLY A 511 -21.01 15.18 -3.26
C GLY A 511 -22.18 14.88 -2.30
N LEU A 512 -22.70 13.66 -2.30
CA LEU A 512 -23.73 13.22 -1.36
C LEU A 512 -23.21 13.18 0.09
N ILE A 513 -22.00 12.66 0.29
CA ILE A 513 -21.33 12.65 1.60
C ILE A 513 -21.10 14.08 2.12
N VAL A 514 -20.53 14.95 1.29
CA VAL A 514 -20.25 16.37 1.57
C VAL A 514 -21.52 17.11 2.00
N SER A 515 -22.62 16.85 1.29
CA SER A 515 -23.93 17.44 1.59
C SER A 515 -24.45 16.96 2.94
N LEU A 516 -24.46 15.63 3.17
CA LEU A 516 -24.93 15.03 4.42
C LEU A 516 -24.14 15.55 5.63
N VAL A 517 -22.81 15.51 5.59
CA VAL A 517 -22.00 15.95 6.74
C VAL A 517 -22.12 17.45 6.99
N SER A 518 -22.34 18.26 5.95
CA SER A 518 -22.60 19.70 6.10
C SER A 518 -23.93 19.98 6.80
N TYR A 519 -24.98 19.25 6.43
CA TYR A 519 -26.29 19.37 7.07
C TYR A 519 -26.26 18.94 8.54
N ILE A 520 -25.55 17.84 8.85
CA ILE A 520 -25.41 17.41 10.25
C ILE A 520 -24.52 18.36 11.05
N ALA A 521 -23.46 18.90 10.46
CA ALA A 521 -22.62 19.89 11.14
C ALA A 521 -23.41 21.16 11.49
N SER A 522 -24.29 21.63 10.59
CA SER A 522 -25.08 22.84 10.82
C SER A 522 -26.07 22.71 11.99
N THR A 523 -26.59 21.50 12.28
CA THR A 523 -27.46 21.29 13.46
C THR A 523 -26.74 21.52 14.79
N TYR A 524 -25.40 21.48 14.79
CA TYR A 524 -24.56 21.77 15.96
C TYR A 524 -23.88 23.15 15.90
N ASN A 525 -24.31 24.02 14.98
CA ASN A 525 -23.65 25.30 14.68
C ASN A 525 -22.16 25.15 14.30
N ILE A 526 -21.79 24.00 13.74
CA ILE A 526 -20.47 23.78 13.15
C ILE A 526 -20.55 24.16 11.68
N GLY A 527 -19.78 25.18 11.30
CA GLY A 527 -19.62 25.61 9.93
C GLY A 527 -18.77 24.63 9.14
N SER A 528 -19.07 24.47 7.85
CA SER A 528 -18.29 23.65 6.92
C SER A 528 -17.90 24.45 5.67
N CYS A 529 -16.73 24.11 5.10
CA CYS A 529 -16.28 24.64 3.82
C CYS A 529 -15.66 23.55 2.95
N SER A 530 -16.22 23.35 1.76
CA SER A 530 -15.57 22.57 0.70
C SER A 530 -14.32 23.29 0.20
N ILE A 531 -13.20 22.58 0.15
CA ILE A 531 -11.92 23.08 -0.36
C ILE A 531 -11.72 22.53 -1.77
N GLY A 532 -11.80 23.43 -2.76
CA GLY A 532 -11.81 23.04 -4.18
C GLY A 532 -10.43 22.77 -4.78
N ASP A 533 -9.34 23.20 -4.14
CA ASP A 533 -7.99 22.95 -4.64
C ASP A 533 -6.96 22.97 -3.51
N MET A 534 -5.97 22.08 -3.59
CA MET A 534 -4.87 21.94 -2.62
C MET A 534 -3.61 21.38 -3.30
N ASP A 535 -2.45 21.51 -2.64
CA ASP A 535 -1.22 20.86 -3.09
C ASP A 535 -1.28 19.34 -2.82
N TYR A 536 -1.89 18.64 -3.77
CA TYR A 536 -2.09 17.20 -3.69
C TYR A 536 -0.78 16.41 -3.54
N GLU A 537 0.34 16.88 -4.11
CA GLU A 537 1.62 16.18 -3.99
C GLU A 537 2.14 16.16 -2.55
N LYS A 538 1.82 17.19 -1.75
CA LYS A 538 2.07 17.20 -0.31
C LYS A 538 1.09 16.30 0.44
N ILE A 539 -0.20 16.39 0.10
CA ILE A 539 -1.29 15.72 0.81
C ILE A 539 -1.27 14.20 0.61
N LYS A 540 -1.01 13.69 -0.60
CA LYS A 540 -1.03 12.24 -0.83
C LYS A 540 -0.03 11.45 0.03
N LYS A 541 1.05 12.09 0.49
CA LYS A 541 2.10 11.47 1.32
C LYS A 541 1.63 11.17 2.75
N ILE A 542 0.54 11.79 3.21
CA ILE A 542 0.06 11.58 4.56
C ILE A 542 -0.83 10.34 4.70
N PHE A 543 -1.44 9.86 3.61
CA PHE A 543 -2.32 8.70 3.60
C PHE A 543 -1.57 7.41 3.21
N PRO A 544 -2.03 6.24 3.67
CA PRO A 544 -1.56 4.95 3.17
C PRO A 544 -2.11 4.69 1.74
N MET A 545 -1.61 5.44 0.76
CA MET A 545 -2.08 5.37 -0.64
C MET A 545 -1.64 4.07 -1.33
N SER A 546 -2.53 3.52 -2.16
CA SER A 546 -2.20 2.53 -3.18
C SER A 546 -2.34 3.12 -4.59
N ASP A 547 -1.85 2.42 -5.61
CA ASP A 547 -1.92 2.89 -7.01
C ASP A 547 -3.35 2.97 -7.57
N THR A 548 -4.36 2.45 -6.86
CA THR A 548 -5.77 2.49 -7.24
C THR A 548 -6.55 3.58 -6.52
N MET A 549 -5.91 4.27 -5.57
CA MET A 549 -6.52 5.32 -4.77
C MET A 549 -6.27 6.70 -5.37
N SER A 550 -7.25 7.60 -5.26
CA SER A 550 -7.19 8.97 -5.75
C SER A 550 -7.88 9.93 -4.79
N PHE A 551 -7.27 11.08 -4.52
CA PHE A 551 -7.94 12.15 -3.78
C PHE A 551 -9.04 12.78 -4.62
N ILE A 552 -10.24 12.87 -4.05
CA ILE A 552 -11.40 13.49 -4.71
C ILE A 552 -11.65 14.88 -4.16
N HIS A 553 -11.78 15.01 -2.84
CA HIS A 553 -12.23 16.26 -2.22
C HIS A 553 -11.85 16.37 -0.74
N SER A 554 -11.94 17.59 -0.20
CA SER A 554 -11.77 17.83 1.24
C SER A 554 -12.66 18.94 1.77
N MET A 555 -12.85 18.94 3.07
CA MET A 555 -13.69 19.92 3.78
C MET A 555 -13.07 20.34 5.10
N GLU A 556 -13.15 21.63 5.41
CA GLU A 556 -12.79 22.20 6.71
C GLU A 556 -14.04 22.41 7.57
N PHE A 557 -13.87 22.25 8.89
CA PHE A 557 -14.96 22.38 9.86
C PHE A 557 -14.52 23.13 11.11
N GLY A 558 -15.41 23.97 11.66
CA GLY A 558 -15.15 24.74 12.88
C GLY A 558 -16.38 25.54 13.29
N TYR A 559 -16.37 26.13 14.48
CA TYR A 559 -17.36 27.14 14.84
C TYR A 559 -17.18 28.37 13.96
N ALA A 560 -18.28 28.96 13.48
CA ALA A 560 -18.22 30.25 12.79
C ALA A 560 -17.61 31.31 13.71
N ASP A 561 -16.93 32.27 13.09
CA ASP A 561 -16.53 33.50 13.78
C ASP A 561 -17.77 34.37 14.03
N GLU A 562 -17.83 35.08 15.16
CA GLU A 562 -19.04 35.81 15.60
C GLU A 562 -19.45 36.94 14.64
N GLU A 563 -18.52 37.42 13.81
CA GLU A 563 -18.78 38.44 12.76
C GLU A 563 -19.44 37.87 11.48
N ASP A 564 -19.50 36.54 11.31
CA ASP A 564 -20.05 35.84 10.13
C ASP A 564 -21.38 35.09 10.43
N ILE A 565 -21.92 35.21 11.65
CA ILE A 565 -23.21 34.64 12.06
C ILE A 565 -24.34 35.55 11.60
#